data_AF-A0A6J8BEQ8-F1
#
_entry.id   AF-A0A6J8BEQ8-F1
#
_cell.length_a   1.000
_cell.length_b   1.000
_cell.length_c   1.000
_cell.angle_alpha   90.00
_cell.angle_beta   90.00
_cell.angle_gamma   90.00
#
_symmetry.space_group_name_H-M   'P 1'
#
loop_
_entity.id
_entity.type
_entity.pdbx_description
1 polymer ?
#
loop_
_entity_poly.entity_id
_entity_poly.type
_entity_poly.pdbx_seq_one_letter_code
_entity_poly.pdbx_strand_id
1 'polypeptide(L)'
;MIIALVFIHAVCVFANNQDSRLDELEQILKQHIFKLKEQEIRIGNLEVINTAQKSEIEVLKHRDYNQTKEITFLKQRMVNCLKTEDSLSDNNSENEEQNLKGNAVEKIILPRSFGQVVAFYAYMSKPQNNPGARHTLVFDVLRTNIYSGYNGATGIF
;
A
#
# COMPACT_ATOMS: atom_id res chain seq x y z
N MET A 1 -46.99 46.05 -57.51
CA MET A 1 -46.62 44.61 -57.62
C MET A 1 -45.24 44.30 -57.05
N ILE A 2 -44.17 45.04 -57.40
CA ILE A 2 -42.79 44.73 -56.96
C ILE A 2 -42.61 44.74 -55.43
N ILE A 3 -43.17 45.74 -54.73
CA ILE A 3 -43.04 45.87 -53.26
C ILE A 3 -43.63 44.66 -52.51
N ALA A 4 -44.80 44.17 -52.95
CA ALA A 4 -45.44 43.01 -52.33
C ALA A 4 -44.58 41.73 -52.47
N LEU A 5 -43.91 41.58 -53.61
CA LEU A 5 -43.08 40.41 -53.91
C LEU A 5 -41.80 40.40 -53.07
N VAL A 6 -41.19 41.57 -52.85
CA VAL A 6 -40.05 41.75 -51.94
C VAL A 6 -40.43 41.44 -50.49
N PHE A 7 -41.62 41.90 -50.05
CA PHE A 7 -42.11 41.63 -48.70
C PHE A 7 -42.36 40.14 -48.46
N ILE A 8 -43.00 39.45 -49.40
CA ILE A 8 -43.24 38.00 -49.31
C ILE A 8 -41.92 37.23 -49.25
N HIS A 9 -40.95 37.59 -50.09
CA HIS A 9 -39.64 36.94 -50.08
C HIS A 9 -38.89 37.16 -48.76
N ALA A 10 -38.91 38.38 -48.23
CA ALA A 10 -38.29 38.69 -46.94
C ALA A 10 -38.92 37.90 -45.78
N VAL A 11 -40.26 37.76 -45.76
CA VAL A 11 -40.97 36.97 -44.76
C VAL A 11 -40.64 35.48 -44.89
N CYS A 12 -40.59 34.93 -46.10
CA CYS A 12 -40.21 33.52 -46.32
C CYS A 12 -38.77 33.24 -45.88
N VAL A 13 -37.82 34.12 -46.22
CA VAL A 13 -36.42 33.97 -45.79
C VAL A 13 -36.30 34.04 -44.27
N PHE A 14 -37.05 34.95 -43.64
CA PHE A 14 -37.07 35.07 -42.18
C PHE A 14 -37.66 33.82 -41.51
N ALA A 15 -38.79 33.29 -42.01
CA ALA A 15 -39.42 32.09 -41.49
C ALA A 15 -38.52 30.85 -41.63
N ASN A 16 -37.96 30.61 -42.82
CA ASN A 16 -37.06 29.49 -43.07
C ASN A 16 -35.81 29.52 -42.17
N ASN A 17 -35.29 30.72 -41.88
CA ASN A 17 -34.14 30.87 -41.00
C ASN A 17 -34.50 30.59 -39.53
N GLN A 18 -35.73 30.88 -39.10
CA GLN A 18 -36.19 30.48 -37.76
C GLN A 18 -36.37 28.98 -37.63
N ASP A 19 -36.97 28.32 -38.62
CA ASP A 19 -37.16 26.87 -38.62
C ASP A 19 -35.82 26.13 -38.58
N SER A 20 -34.84 26.57 -39.38
CA SER A 20 -33.50 25.99 -39.38
C SER A 20 -32.79 26.11 -38.03
N ARG A 21 -32.97 27.21 -37.30
CA ARG A 21 -32.41 27.39 -35.96
C ARG A 21 -33.11 26.53 -34.91
N LEU A 22 -34.40 26.28 -35.10
CA LEU A 22 -35.21 25.46 -34.22
C LEU A 22 -34.79 23.98 -34.31
N ASP A 23 -34.52 23.50 -35.52
CA ASP A 23 -33.97 22.15 -35.76
C ASP A 23 -32.57 21.96 -35.15
N GLU A 24 -31.69 22.96 -35.29
CA GLU A 24 -30.35 22.94 -34.70
C GLU A 24 -30.42 22.86 -33.16
N LEU A 25 -31.30 23.67 -32.55
CA LEU A 25 -31.54 23.62 -31.10
C LEU A 25 -32.10 22.27 -30.64
N GLU A 26 -33.01 21.67 -31.41
CA GLU A 26 -33.55 20.34 -31.10
C GLU A 26 -32.45 19.28 -31.14
N GLN A 27 -31.56 19.34 -32.13
CA GLN A 27 -30.43 18.42 -32.26
C GLN A 27 -29.44 18.57 -31.08
N ILE A 28 -29.12 19.80 -30.72
CA ILE A 28 -28.27 20.11 -29.55
C ILE A 28 -28.92 19.56 -28.27
N LEU A 29 -30.23 19.77 -28.08
CA LEU A 29 -30.95 19.28 -26.91
C LEU A 29 -30.89 17.74 -26.81
N LYS A 30 -31.15 17.04 -27.92
CA LYS A 30 -31.04 15.57 -27.99
C LYS A 30 -29.64 15.09 -27.62
N GLN A 31 -28.60 15.76 -28.14
CA GLN A 31 -27.22 15.42 -27.83
C GLN A 31 -26.89 15.63 -26.35
N HIS A 32 -27.35 16.73 -25.74
CA HIS A 32 -27.14 16.99 -24.32
C HIS A 32 -27.85 15.97 -23.43
N ILE A 33 -29.08 15.58 -23.76
CA ILE A 33 -29.81 14.53 -23.04
C ILE A 33 -29.04 13.21 -23.08
N PHE A 34 -28.48 12.85 -24.23
CA PHE A 34 -27.67 11.64 -24.36
C PHE A 34 -26.42 11.69 -23.46
N LYS A 35 -25.68 12.80 -23.51
CA LYS A 35 -24.49 12.99 -22.66
C LYS A 35 -24.83 12.96 -21.16
N LEU A 36 -25.96 13.54 -20.76
CA LEU A 36 -26.41 13.50 -19.37
C LEU A 36 -26.69 12.07 -18.91
N LYS A 37 -27.37 11.25 -19.74
CA LYS A 37 -27.61 9.83 -19.43
C LYS A 37 -26.31 9.04 -19.29
N GLU A 38 -25.34 9.29 -20.16
CA GLU A 38 -24.03 8.64 -20.07
C GLU A 38 -23.28 9.03 -18.78
N GLN A 39 -23.34 10.31 -18.41
CA GLN A 39 -22.75 10.80 -17.17
C GLN A 39 -23.43 10.20 -15.93
N GLU A 40 -24.76 10.07 -15.95
CA GLU A 40 -25.52 9.45 -14.86
C GLU A 40 -25.11 8.00 -14.63
N ILE A 41 -24.96 7.21 -15.70
CA ILE A 41 -24.44 5.84 -15.62
C ILE A 41 -23.02 5.82 -15.05
N ARG A 42 -22.15 6.73 -15.52
CA ARG A 42 -20.77 6.81 -15.04
C ARG A 42 -20.69 7.15 -13.55
N ILE A 43 -21.53 8.08 -13.08
CA ILE A 43 -21.63 8.44 -11.67
C ILE A 43 -22.08 7.25 -10.85
N GLY A 44 -23.15 6.56 -11.26
CA GLY A 44 -23.63 5.37 -10.56
C GLY A 44 -22.56 4.27 -10.43
N ASN A 45 -21.81 4.00 -11.51
CA ASN A 45 -20.70 3.04 -11.46
C ASN A 45 -19.60 3.46 -10.49
N LEU A 46 -19.25 4.75 -10.45
CA LEU A 46 -18.25 5.27 -9.52
C LEU A 46 -18.73 5.19 -8.07
N GLU A 47 -20.00 5.43 -7.80
CA GLU A 47 -20.59 5.28 -6.46
C GLU A 47 -20.53 3.84 -5.96
N VAL A 48 -20.86 2.86 -6.81
CA VAL A 48 -20.74 1.43 -6.48
C VAL A 48 -19.29 1.05 -6.15
N ILE A 49 -18.33 1.49 -6.96
CA ILE A 49 -16.91 1.21 -6.70
C ILE A 49 -16.45 1.87 -5.40
N ASN A 50 -16.84 3.13 -5.17
CA ASN A 50 -16.42 3.88 -4.00
C ASN A 50 -17.00 3.27 -2.70
N THR A 51 -18.26 2.85 -2.72
CA THR A 51 -18.89 2.15 -1.58
C THR A 51 -18.20 0.82 -1.28
N ALA A 52 -17.82 0.04 -2.30
CA ALA A 52 -17.05 -1.19 -2.13
C ALA A 52 -15.65 -0.94 -1.56
N GLN A 53 -14.94 0.07 -2.06
CA GLN A 53 -13.62 0.45 -1.55
C GLN A 53 -13.68 0.94 -0.10
N LYS A 54 -14.72 1.70 0.26
CA LYS A 54 -14.92 2.19 1.62
C LYS A 54 -15.11 1.04 2.61
N SER A 55 -15.92 0.03 2.26
CA SER A 55 -16.12 -1.12 3.14
C SER A 55 -14.83 -1.96 3.30
N GLU A 56 -14.05 -2.12 2.24
CA GLU A 56 -12.75 -2.79 2.31
C GLU A 56 -11.77 -2.04 3.24
N ILE A 57 -11.70 -0.71 3.13
CA ILE A 57 -10.88 0.12 4.01
C ILE A 57 -11.31 -0.04 5.48
N GLU A 58 -12.61 -0.11 5.76
CA GLU A 58 -13.11 -0.32 7.13
C GLU A 58 -12.68 -1.68 7.70
N VAL A 59 -12.76 -2.74 6.89
CA VAL A 59 -12.30 -4.08 7.29
C VAL A 59 -10.79 -4.08 7.56
N LEU A 60 -10.00 -3.46 6.69
CA LEU A 60 -8.54 -3.37 6.85
C LEU A 60 -8.16 -2.58 8.09
N LYS A 61 -8.81 -1.42 8.34
CA LYS A 61 -8.59 -0.64 9.57
C LYS A 61 -8.86 -1.46 10.82
N HIS A 62 -9.94 -2.25 10.84
CA HIS A 62 -10.26 -3.11 11.97
C HIS A 62 -9.21 -4.21 12.17
N ARG A 63 -8.72 -4.82 11.07
CA ARG A 63 -7.64 -5.81 11.11
C ARG A 63 -6.35 -5.22 11.67
N ASP A 64 -5.91 -4.08 11.16
CA ASP A 64 -4.68 -3.40 11.60
C ASP A 64 -4.76 -2.98 13.07
N TYR A 65 -5.92 -2.50 13.51
CA TYR A 65 -6.17 -2.17 14.92
C TYR A 65 -5.98 -3.39 15.82
N ASN A 66 -6.56 -4.54 15.46
CA ASN A 66 -6.44 -5.77 16.24
C ASN A 66 -5.00 -6.28 16.29
N GLN A 67 -4.29 -6.28 15.16
CA GLN A 67 -2.88 -6.65 15.10
C GLN A 67 -2.02 -5.72 15.96
N THR A 68 -2.26 -4.41 15.90
CA THR A 68 -1.53 -3.41 16.70
C THR A 68 -1.76 -3.64 18.19
N LYS A 69 -3.00 -3.94 18.59
CA LYS A 69 -3.35 -4.26 19.98
C LYS A 69 -2.60 -5.50 20.47
N GLU A 70 -2.55 -6.56 19.68
CA GLU A 70 -1.85 -7.80 20.02
C GLU A 70 -0.33 -7.57 20.12
N ILE A 71 0.27 -6.88 19.15
CA ILE A 71 1.69 -6.51 19.19
C ILE A 71 2.00 -5.69 20.44
N THR A 72 1.15 -4.73 20.79
CA THR A 72 1.34 -3.88 21.97
C THR A 72 1.25 -4.70 23.25
N PHE A 73 0.27 -5.60 23.35
CA PHE A 73 0.15 -6.51 24.49
C PHE A 73 1.38 -7.41 24.64
N LEU A 74 1.85 -8.03 23.55
CA LEU A 74 3.03 -8.88 23.57
C LEU A 74 4.29 -8.08 23.94
N LYS A 75 4.48 -6.87 23.39
CA LYS A 75 5.57 -5.97 23.77
C LYS A 75 5.56 -5.66 25.26
N GLN A 76 4.38 -5.33 25.81
CA GLN A 76 4.27 -5.03 27.23
C GLN A 76 4.55 -6.25 28.10
N ARG A 77 4.14 -7.45 27.67
CA ARG A 77 4.48 -8.69 28.35
C ARG A 77 5.99 -8.95 28.36
N MET A 78 6.69 -8.72 27.24
CA MET A 78 8.15 -8.81 27.18
C MET A 78 8.83 -7.82 28.14
N VAL A 79 8.38 -6.56 28.16
CA VAL A 79 8.93 -5.54 29.07
C VAL A 79 8.75 -5.91 30.54
N ASN A 80 7.60 -6.50 30.90
CA ASN A 80 7.35 -6.91 32.27
C ASN A 80 8.24 -8.09 32.70
N CYS A 81 8.49 -9.06 31.81
CA CYS A 81 9.46 -10.13 32.07
C CYS A 81 10.88 -9.59 32.26
N LEU A 82 11.27 -8.55 31.50
CA LEU A 82 12.59 -7.91 31.64
C LEU A 82 12.76 -7.17 32.98
N LYS A 83 11.70 -6.50 33.49
CA LYS A 83 11.77 -5.74 34.75
C LYS A 83 11.86 -6.61 36.01
N THR A 84 11.42 -7.87 35.94
CA THR A 84 11.54 -8.80 37.07
C THR A 84 12.95 -9.36 37.26
N GLU A 85 13.85 -9.16 36.29
CA GLU A 85 15.23 -9.69 36.33
C GLU A 85 16.25 -8.71 36.95
N ASP A 86 16.00 -7.39 36.89
CA ASP A 86 16.88 -6.35 37.46
C ASP A 86 16.93 -6.34 39.01
N SER A 87 16.10 -7.14 39.68
CA SER A 87 16.12 -7.23 41.16
C SER A 87 17.15 -8.23 41.70
N LEU A 88 17.84 -9.01 40.85
CA LEU A 88 18.71 -10.11 41.27
C LEU A 88 19.87 -10.36 40.30
N SER A 89 20.87 -9.48 40.21
CA SER A 89 22.22 -9.88 39.74
C SER A 89 23.26 -8.75 39.86
N ASP A 90 23.65 -8.41 41.10
CA ASP A 90 25.03 -7.98 41.33
C ASP A 90 25.89 -9.25 41.44
N ASN A 91 26.87 -9.41 40.54
CA ASN A 91 28.23 -9.90 40.79
C ASN A 91 28.93 -10.35 39.49
N ASN A 92 30.00 -9.61 39.15
CA ASN A 92 31.27 -10.04 38.55
C ASN A 92 31.27 -10.84 37.22
N SER A 93 31.87 -10.31 36.16
CA SER A 93 33.33 -10.40 35.96
C SER A 93 33.78 -9.68 34.69
N GLU A 94 34.98 -9.12 34.79
CA GLU A 94 35.77 -8.48 33.75
C GLU A 94 36.31 -9.49 32.71
N ASN A 95 36.61 -8.99 31.51
CA ASN A 95 37.83 -9.21 30.69
C ASN A 95 37.58 -9.45 29.19
N GLU A 96 38.26 -8.59 28.40
CA GLU A 96 39.06 -8.89 27.18
C GLU A 96 38.32 -9.50 25.96
N GLU A 97 38.49 -9.11 24.69
CA GLU A 97 39.52 -8.35 24.00
C GLU A 97 39.05 -8.09 22.53
N GLN A 98 39.62 -7.05 21.92
CA GLN A 98 40.01 -6.94 20.49
C GLN A 98 38.96 -6.92 19.34
N ASN A 99 38.76 -5.70 18.84
CA ASN A 99 39.15 -5.23 17.50
C ASN A 99 38.65 -6.01 16.25
N LEU A 100 37.64 -5.44 15.56
CA LEU A 100 37.46 -5.54 14.10
C LEU A 100 36.67 -4.32 13.61
N LYS A 101 37.35 -3.42 12.90
CA LYS A 101 36.77 -2.34 12.10
C LYS A 101 35.92 -2.94 10.97
N GLY A 102 34.63 -2.65 10.95
CA GLY A 102 33.74 -2.96 9.83
C GLY A 102 32.35 -2.39 10.08
N ASN A 103 31.99 -1.34 9.32
CA ASN A 103 30.71 -0.63 9.22
C ASN A 103 29.68 -0.80 10.35
N ALA A 104 29.42 0.30 11.04
CA ALA A 104 28.32 0.49 11.99
C ALA A 104 26.97 0.15 11.35
N VAL A 105 26.53 -1.09 11.50
CA VAL A 105 25.12 -1.44 11.57
C VAL A 105 24.85 -1.58 13.05
N GLU A 106 23.92 -0.78 13.58
CA GLU A 106 23.47 -0.84 14.98
C GLU A 106 23.22 -2.30 15.37
N LYS A 107 24.19 -2.86 16.10
CA LYS A 107 24.12 -4.20 16.64
C LYS A 107 23.22 -4.07 17.86
N ILE A 108 21.94 -4.42 17.71
CA ILE A 108 21.01 -4.49 18.84
C ILE A 108 21.57 -5.56 19.78
N ILE A 109 22.13 -5.13 20.91
CA ILE A 109 22.60 -6.02 21.96
C ILE A 109 21.35 -6.44 22.75
N LEU A 110 20.90 -7.68 22.55
CA LEU A 110 19.86 -8.29 23.40
C LEU A 110 20.46 -8.70 24.76
N PRO A 111 19.69 -8.58 25.86
CA PRO A 111 20.15 -8.95 27.19
C PRO A 111 20.44 -10.46 27.28
N ARG A 112 21.45 -10.76 28.10
CA ARG A 112 22.21 -12.01 28.14
C ARG A 112 21.44 -13.10 28.93
N SER A 113 21.28 -14.24 28.27
CA SER A 113 21.20 -15.62 28.81
C SER A 113 19.93 -16.10 29.54
N PHE A 114 19.06 -16.77 28.78
CA PHE A 114 18.38 -18.00 29.23
C PHE A 114 18.38 -19.03 28.11
N GLY A 115 19.27 -20.04 28.20
CA GLY A 115 19.47 -21.06 27.17
C GLY A 115 20.15 -20.50 25.91
N GLN A 116 20.99 -21.29 25.24
CA GLN A 116 21.61 -20.89 23.98
C GLN A 116 20.54 -20.80 22.88
N VAL A 117 19.79 -19.70 22.84
CA VAL A 117 18.81 -19.44 21.78
C VAL A 117 19.58 -18.99 20.55
N VAL A 118 19.83 -19.94 19.65
CA VAL A 118 20.34 -19.67 18.31
C VAL A 118 19.17 -19.15 17.47
N ALA A 119 19.32 -17.98 16.85
CA ALA A 119 18.26 -17.39 16.04
C ALA A 119 18.84 -16.51 14.93
N PHE A 120 18.17 -16.46 13.79
CA PHE A 120 18.54 -15.58 12.69
C PHE A 120 17.31 -14.97 12.00
N TYR A 121 17.51 -13.82 11.37
CA TYR A 121 16.53 -13.20 10.49
C TYR A 121 17.27 -12.68 9.25
N ALA A 122 16.87 -13.18 8.08
CA ALA A 122 17.47 -12.85 6.80
C ALA A 122 16.42 -12.81 5.68
N TYR A 123 16.71 -12.10 4.61
CA TYR A 123 15.84 -12.01 3.42
C TYR A 123 16.67 -11.80 2.15
N MET A 124 16.04 -12.03 1.00
CA MET A 124 16.61 -11.77 -0.32
C MET A 124 16.33 -10.33 -0.74
N SER A 125 17.35 -9.53 -1.07
CA SER A 125 17.16 -8.15 -1.55
C SER A 125 16.57 -8.09 -2.96
N LYS A 126 16.75 -9.16 -3.74
CA LYS A 126 16.30 -9.27 -5.13
C LYS A 126 15.54 -10.58 -5.35
N PRO A 127 14.54 -10.59 -6.24
CA PRO A 127 13.87 -11.84 -6.62
C PRO A 127 14.85 -12.76 -7.35
N GLN A 128 14.91 -14.03 -6.93
CA GLN A 128 15.71 -15.04 -7.61
C GLN A 128 14.82 -15.82 -8.58
N ASN A 129 15.04 -15.62 -9.88
CA ASN A 129 14.29 -16.31 -10.91
C ASN A 129 14.79 -17.74 -11.06
N ASN A 130 13.88 -18.70 -10.89
CA ASN A 130 14.08 -20.13 -11.09
C ASN A 130 15.35 -20.69 -10.39
N PRO A 131 15.36 -20.79 -9.05
CA PRO A 131 16.48 -21.38 -8.34
C PRO A 131 16.69 -22.86 -8.68
N GLY A 132 15.78 -23.54 -9.37
CA GLY A 132 15.88 -24.98 -9.63
C GLY A 132 15.68 -25.84 -8.38
N ALA A 133 15.16 -27.06 -8.55
CA ALA A 133 14.72 -27.91 -7.43
C ALA A 133 15.85 -28.42 -6.51
N ARG A 134 17.12 -28.08 -6.78
CA ARG A 134 18.31 -28.60 -6.08
C ARG A 134 19.28 -27.51 -5.61
N HIS A 135 18.87 -26.24 -5.60
CA HIS A 135 19.73 -25.17 -5.09
C HIS A 135 19.34 -24.77 -3.67
N THR A 136 20.34 -24.59 -2.82
CA THR A 136 20.19 -23.99 -1.49
C THR A 136 19.92 -22.50 -1.63
N LEU A 137 18.93 -21.99 -0.92
CA LEU A 137 18.64 -20.56 -0.85
C LEU A 137 19.60 -19.89 0.13
N VAL A 138 20.41 -18.96 -0.38
CA VAL A 138 21.37 -18.19 0.42
C VAL A 138 20.89 -16.74 0.49
N PHE A 139 20.49 -16.29 1.68
CA PHE A 139 19.99 -14.95 1.91
C PHE A 139 21.13 -13.93 1.89
N ASP A 140 21.03 -12.91 1.03
CA ASP A 140 22.06 -11.88 0.87
C ASP A 140 21.98 -10.77 1.92
N VAL A 141 20.80 -10.55 2.52
CA VAL A 141 20.63 -9.56 3.59
C VAL A 141 20.36 -10.23 4.93
N LEU A 142 21.34 -10.12 5.83
CA LEU A 142 21.26 -10.59 7.20
C LEU A 142 20.89 -9.44 8.14
N ARG A 143 19.80 -9.59 8.89
CA ARG A 143 19.35 -8.61 9.88
C ARG A 143 19.75 -8.99 11.30
N THR A 144 19.65 -10.28 11.62
CA THR A 144 19.98 -10.82 12.94
C THR A 144 20.64 -12.18 12.77
N ASN A 145 21.68 -12.47 13.57
CA ASN A 145 22.35 -13.77 13.60
C ASN A 145 22.94 -14.06 14.99
N ILE A 146 22.04 -14.33 15.93
CA ILE A 146 22.37 -14.58 17.34
C ILE A 146 23.11 -15.93 17.41
N TYR A 147 24.25 -15.93 18.11
CA TYR A 147 25.19 -17.06 18.18
C TYR A 147 25.71 -17.57 16.83
N SER A 148 25.62 -16.76 15.77
CA SER A 148 26.10 -17.13 14.43
C SER A 148 25.54 -18.46 13.89
N GLY A 149 24.29 -18.77 14.23
CA GLY A 149 23.62 -20.00 13.76
C GLY A 149 23.52 -20.08 12.24
N TYR A 150 23.31 -18.96 11.58
CA TYR A 150 23.20 -18.92 10.13
C TYR A 150 24.55 -18.65 9.45
N ASN A 151 24.91 -19.50 8.49
CA ASN A 151 26.07 -19.31 7.62
C ASN A 151 25.65 -18.70 6.27
N GLY A 152 26.03 -17.43 6.05
CA GLY A 152 25.69 -16.69 4.82
C GLY A 152 26.39 -17.15 3.55
N ALA A 153 27.40 -18.04 3.63
CA ALA A 153 28.03 -18.62 2.45
C ALA A 153 27.34 -19.92 2.00
N THR A 154 26.83 -20.71 2.96
CA THR A 154 26.22 -22.02 2.69
C THR A 154 24.69 -22.01 2.74
N GLY A 155 24.09 -20.99 3.37
CA GLY A 155 22.65 -20.90 3.56
C GLY A 155 22.09 -21.80 4.66
N ILE A 156 22.94 -22.35 5.52
CA ILE A 156 22.58 -23.33 6.55
C ILE A 156 22.39 -22.61 7.89
N PHE A 157 21.34 -23.00 8.62
CA PHE A 157 21.08 -22.66 10.03
C PHE A 157 21.34 -23.87 10.92
#